data_AF-A0A453T283-F1
#
_entry.id   AF-A0A453T283-F1
#
_cell.length_a   1.000
_cell.length_b   1.000
_cell.length_c   1.000
_cell.angle_alpha   90.00
_cell.angle_beta   90.00
_cell.angle_gamma   90.00
#
_symmetry.space_group_name_H-M   'P 1'
#
loop_
_entity.id
_entity.type
_entity.pdbx_description
1 polymer ?
#
loop_
_entity_poly.entity_id
_entity_poly.type
_entity_poly.pdbx_seq_one_letter_code
_entity_poly.pdbx_strand_id
1 'polypeptide(L)'
;MTRPGQRLIVAQGGEGGLGNASIGRDVHLSKGNRQEEVARLSSREPGTESFLILELKSIADVGLVGLPNAGKSTLLSALSRARLEIADYAFTTIRPNIGSLTYEDYLSVKVADIPGLIKGAHENRGLGHAFLRHIERTKVLSYVLDLATTLNGRKGIPPWEQLRDLVVELEHYQEGMTRRPSLIVTNKIDEEGANAIHEELKRRVQGVPIFPVCAMLQEGVPDLRVGLRDLMDAASDPQGVDLSKITVD
;
A
#
# COMPACT_ATOMS: atom_id res chain seq x y z
N MET A 1 9.72 6.29 -11.91
CA MET A 1 10.13 5.95 -13.29
C MET A 1 9.12 4.94 -13.85
N THR A 2 8.65 5.06 -15.10
CA THR A 2 7.45 4.32 -15.57
C THR A 2 7.54 3.69 -16.96
N ARG A 3 8.66 3.86 -17.68
CA ARG A 3 8.87 3.28 -19.02
C ARG A 3 10.18 2.48 -19.07
N PRO A 4 10.23 1.35 -19.81
CA PRO A 4 11.47 0.61 -20.01
C PRO A 4 12.57 1.52 -20.58
N GLY A 5 13.70 1.62 -19.88
CA GLY A 5 14.86 2.41 -20.31
C GLY A 5 14.87 3.89 -19.90
N GLN A 6 13.87 4.39 -19.18
CA GLN A 6 13.87 5.78 -18.68
C GLN A 6 15.01 6.00 -17.67
N ARG A 7 15.81 7.06 -17.86
CA ARG A 7 16.90 7.45 -16.95
C ARG A 7 16.70 8.88 -16.47
N LEU A 8 17.08 9.16 -15.23
CA LEU A 8 17.07 10.48 -14.63
C LEU A 8 18.43 10.71 -13.98
N ILE A 9 19.06 11.84 -14.29
CA ILE A 9 20.29 12.25 -13.63
C ILE A 9 19.89 13.04 -12.39
N VAL A 10 20.25 12.53 -11.22
CA VAL A 10 19.80 13.06 -9.91
C VAL A 10 20.90 13.79 -9.15
N ALA A 11 22.13 13.65 -9.64
CA ALA A 11 23.33 14.34 -9.22
C ALA A 11 24.28 14.39 -10.42
N GLN A 12 25.05 15.47 -10.54
CA GLN A 12 25.97 15.68 -11.66
C GLN A 12 27.41 15.55 -11.19
N GLY A 13 28.24 14.87 -12.00
CA GLY A 13 29.68 14.84 -11.77
C GLY A 13 30.28 16.22 -12.00
N GLY A 14 31.28 16.58 -11.18
CA GLY A 14 32.06 17.81 -11.39
C GLY A 14 32.85 17.74 -12.69
N GLU A 15 33.27 18.89 -13.21
CA GLU A 15 34.02 18.89 -14.47
C GLU A 15 35.43 18.31 -14.27
N GLY A 16 35.90 17.49 -15.22
CA GLY A 16 37.27 16.96 -15.18
C GLY A 16 38.30 18.07 -15.35
N GLY A 17 39.34 18.08 -14.52
CA GLY A 17 40.41 19.08 -14.61
C GLY A 17 41.08 19.12 -15.99
N LEU A 18 41.48 20.30 -16.45
CA LEU A 18 42.16 20.44 -17.74
C LEU A 18 43.59 19.93 -17.65
N GLY A 19 43.97 19.02 -18.56
CA GLY A 19 45.36 18.62 -18.74
C GLY A 19 46.19 19.72 -19.40
N ASN A 20 47.48 19.76 -19.10
CA ASN A 20 48.40 20.80 -19.58
C ASN A 20 48.40 20.99 -21.11
N ALA A 21 48.15 19.92 -21.88
CA ALA A 21 48.11 19.95 -23.35
C ALA A 21 46.90 20.73 -23.91
N SER A 22 45.80 20.82 -23.15
CA SER A 22 44.57 21.51 -23.57
C SER A 22 44.66 23.02 -23.29
N ILE A 23 45.28 23.39 -22.18
CA ILE A 23 45.44 24.80 -21.75
C ILE A 23 46.33 25.59 -22.70
N GLY A 24 47.31 24.93 -23.35
CA GLY A 24 48.29 25.59 -24.20
C GLY A 24 47.82 25.99 -25.60
N ARG A 25 46.67 25.54 -26.09
CA ARG A 25 46.22 25.78 -27.47
C ARG A 25 45.28 26.98 -27.63
N ASP A 26 44.45 27.27 -26.63
CA ASP A 26 43.40 28.30 -26.75
C ASP A 26 43.67 29.59 -25.95
N VAL A 27 44.77 29.67 -25.20
CA VAL A 27 45.04 30.84 -24.35
C VAL A 27 46.45 31.39 -24.61
N HIS A 28 46.53 32.65 -25.06
CA HIS A 28 47.78 33.41 -25.15
C HIS A 28 48.24 33.81 -23.74
N LEU A 29 48.77 32.83 -22.99
CA LEU A 29 49.20 33.04 -21.61
C LEU A 29 50.50 33.86 -21.55
N SER A 30 50.42 35.04 -20.95
CA SER A 30 51.58 35.90 -20.70
C SER A 30 52.52 35.24 -19.68
N LYS A 31 53.85 35.34 -19.89
CA LYS A 31 54.87 34.64 -19.09
C LYS A 31 54.85 34.92 -17.58
N GLY A 32 54.19 35.99 -17.11
CA GLY A 32 54.19 36.40 -15.70
C GLY A 32 53.26 35.61 -14.77
N ASN A 33 52.10 35.12 -15.24
CA ASN A 33 51.03 34.58 -14.35
C ASN A 33 50.66 33.12 -14.65
N ARG A 34 51.50 32.42 -15.42
CA ARG A 34 51.16 31.14 -16.05
C ARG A 34 50.84 30.01 -15.07
N GLN A 35 51.49 29.93 -13.90
CA GLN A 35 51.26 28.82 -12.95
C GLN A 35 49.93 28.95 -12.18
N GLU A 36 49.59 30.14 -11.70
CA GLU A 36 48.32 30.38 -10.98
C GLU A 36 47.12 30.33 -11.93
N GLU A 37 47.28 30.81 -13.16
CA GLU A 37 46.24 30.77 -14.18
C GLU A 37 45.97 29.32 -14.65
N VAL A 38 47.02 28.50 -14.78
CA VAL A 38 46.89 27.05 -15.04
C VAL A 38 46.22 26.34 -13.86
N ALA A 39 46.57 26.66 -12.61
CA ALA A 39 45.95 26.02 -11.43
C ALA A 39 44.45 26.35 -11.31
N ARG A 40 44.04 27.60 -11.54
CA ARG A 40 42.63 28.02 -11.58
C ARG A 40 41.85 27.37 -12.70
N LEU A 41 42.44 27.26 -13.89
CA LEU A 41 41.82 26.58 -15.04
C LEU A 41 41.76 25.05 -14.86
N SER A 42 42.63 24.50 -14.01
CA SER A 42 42.66 23.08 -13.68
C SER A 42 41.70 22.71 -12.54
N SER A 43 41.38 23.66 -11.63
CA SER A 43 40.40 23.47 -10.55
C SER A 43 39.00 23.78 -11.05
N ARG A 44 38.15 22.76 -11.13
CA ARG A 44 36.76 22.89 -11.57
C ARG A 44 35.78 22.66 -10.42
N GLU A 45 34.52 23.04 -10.66
CA GLU A 45 33.47 22.93 -9.66
C GLU A 45 33.26 21.46 -9.23
N PRO A 46 33.08 21.20 -7.92
CA PRO A 46 32.81 19.86 -7.43
C PRO A 46 31.47 19.36 -7.96
N GLY A 47 31.32 18.04 -8.03
CA GLY A 47 30.03 17.43 -8.35
C GLY A 47 28.96 17.79 -7.33
N THR A 48 27.70 17.72 -7.75
CA THR A 48 26.58 17.97 -6.85
C THR A 48 26.25 16.71 -6.04
N GLU A 49 25.88 16.90 -4.77
CA GLU A 49 25.40 15.83 -3.89
C GLU A 49 23.91 16.03 -3.60
N SER A 50 23.16 14.93 -3.61
CA SER A 50 21.71 14.93 -3.37
C SER A 50 21.31 13.72 -2.53
N PHE A 51 20.46 13.92 -1.53
CA PHE A 51 19.75 12.84 -0.83
C PHE A 51 18.38 12.63 -1.47
N LEU A 52 18.04 11.39 -1.81
CA LEU A 52 16.81 11.05 -2.53
C LEU A 52 16.08 9.94 -1.81
N ILE A 53 14.76 10.11 -1.65
CA ILE A 53 13.85 9.03 -1.27
C ILE A 53 13.11 8.62 -2.54
N LEU A 54 13.44 7.47 -3.09
CA LEU A 54 12.85 6.96 -4.32
C LEU A 54 11.74 5.96 -3.99
N GLU A 55 10.50 6.34 -4.26
CA GLU A 55 9.33 5.52 -4.03
C GLU A 55 8.73 5.05 -5.36
N LEU A 56 8.63 3.73 -5.54
CA LEU A 56 8.10 3.09 -6.73
C LEU A 56 6.96 2.20 -6.26
N LYS A 57 5.72 2.72 -6.28
CA LYS A 57 4.66 2.05 -5.51
C LYS A 57 3.47 1.64 -6.36
N SER A 58 3.08 0.39 -6.11
CA SER A 58 1.69 -0.07 -6.12
C SER A 58 0.75 1.05 -5.69
N ILE A 59 -0.50 1.00 -6.16
CA ILE A 59 -1.55 1.89 -5.66
C ILE A 59 -1.60 1.91 -4.12
N ALA A 60 -1.31 0.78 -3.46
CA ALA A 60 -1.20 0.72 -2.01
C ALA A 60 -0.28 -0.40 -1.51
N ASP A 61 0.30 -0.20 -0.33
CA ASP A 61 0.99 -1.24 0.43
C ASP A 61 -0.02 -2.20 1.08
N VAL A 62 -1.18 -1.68 1.52
CA VAL A 62 -2.28 -2.45 2.17
C VAL A 62 -3.56 -2.33 1.34
N GLY A 63 -4.21 -3.45 1.05
CA GLY A 63 -5.52 -3.48 0.38
C GLY A 63 -6.65 -3.85 1.35
N LEU A 64 -7.65 -2.97 1.50
CA LEU A 64 -8.87 -3.29 2.25
C LEU A 64 -9.85 -4.05 1.36
N VAL A 65 -10.27 -5.24 1.79
CA VAL A 65 -11.20 -6.12 1.08
C VAL A 65 -12.41 -6.38 1.96
N GLY A 66 -13.62 -6.29 1.43
CA GLY A 66 -14.83 -6.47 2.21
C GLY A 66 -16.10 -6.20 1.43
N LEU A 67 -17.22 -6.71 1.93
CA LEU A 67 -18.55 -6.52 1.36
C LEU A 67 -18.95 -5.02 1.28
N PRO A 68 -19.95 -4.65 0.46
CA PRO A 68 -20.42 -3.28 0.45
C PRO A 68 -20.99 -2.94 1.83
N ASN A 69 -20.79 -1.70 2.28
CA ASN A 69 -21.21 -1.22 3.61
C ASN A 69 -20.51 -1.87 4.83
N ALA A 70 -19.48 -2.70 4.63
CA ALA A 70 -18.65 -3.21 5.72
C ALA A 70 -17.87 -2.11 6.49
N GLY A 71 -17.88 -0.88 5.97
CA GLY A 71 -17.23 0.28 6.58
C GLY A 71 -15.77 0.46 6.16
N LYS A 72 -15.36 -0.09 5.01
CA LYS A 72 -13.99 0.05 4.45
C LYS A 72 -13.54 1.50 4.33
N SER A 73 -14.34 2.36 3.71
CA SER A 73 -13.98 3.78 3.52
C SER A 73 -13.96 4.57 4.83
N THR A 74 -14.84 4.23 5.78
CA THR A 74 -14.81 4.76 7.15
C THR A 74 -13.53 4.33 7.87
N LEU A 75 -13.17 3.05 7.77
CA LEU A 75 -11.94 2.50 8.35
C LEU A 75 -10.70 3.12 7.74
N LEU A 76 -10.67 3.29 6.41
CA LEU A 76 -9.61 3.99 5.71
C LEU A 76 -9.44 5.42 6.22
N SER A 77 -10.55 6.13 6.45
CA SER A 77 -10.55 7.48 7.03
C SER A 77 -10.01 7.49 8.46
N ALA A 78 -10.35 6.49 9.27
CA ALA A 78 -9.87 6.38 10.64
C ALA A 78 -8.36 6.02 10.72
N LEU A 79 -7.88 5.18 9.80
CA LEU A 79 -6.47 4.82 9.69
C LEU A 79 -5.62 5.98 9.16
N SER A 80 -6.13 6.68 8.15
CA SER A 80 -5.47 7.80 7.51
C SER A 80 -5.68 9.07 8.34
N ARG A 81 -4.65 9.47 9.12
CA ARG A 81 -4.64 10.80 9.76
C ARG A 81 -4.56 11.95 8.72
N ALA A 82 -4.30 11.61 7.45
CA ALA A 82 -4.20 12.55 6.33
C ALA A 82 -5.45 12.52 5.43
N ARG A 83 -5.61 13.57 4.63
CA ARG A 83 -6.69 13.71 3.64
C ARG A 83 -6.66 12.54 2.66
N LEU A 84 -7.80 11.87 2.49
CA LEU A 84 -7.97 10.84 1.46
C LEU A 84 -7.69 11.44 0.08
N GLU A 85 -6.86 10.76 -0.69
CA GLU A 85 -6.59 11.10 -2.08
C GLU A 85 -7.45 10.19 -2.96
N ILE A 86 -8.33 10.82 -3.76
CA ILE A 86 -8.98 10.13 -4.86
C ILE A 86 -7.95 10.03 -5.97
N ALA A 87 -7.48 8.82 -6.25
CA ALA A 87 -6.38 8.63 -7.18
C ALA A 87 -6.89 8.37 -8.60
N ASP A 88 -6.51 9.27 -9.51
CA ASP A 88 -6.90 9.22 -10.92
C ASP A 88 -5.82 8.54 -11.74
N TYR A 89 -5.85 7.21 -11.74
CA TYR A 89 -4.95 6.44 -12.60
C TYR A 89 -5.54 6.30 -14.01
N ALA A 90 -4.72 6.52 -15.03
CA ALA A 90 -5.12 6.61 -16.44
C ALA A 90 -5.81 5.35 -17.02
N PHE A 91 -5.90 4.27 -16.24
CA PHE A 91 -6.43 2.97 -16.64
C PHE A 91 -7.51 2.45 -15.68
N THR A 92 -7.98 3.25 -14.72
CA THR A 92 -9.00 2.84 -13.75
C THR A 92 -10.33 3.51 -14.07
N THR A 93 -11.39 2.72 -14.30
CA THR A 93 -12.76 3.26 -14.43
C THR A 93 -13.40 3.59 -13.09
N ILE A 94 -12.97 2.91 -12.03
CA ILE A 94 -13.36 3.21 -10.65
C ILE A 94 -12.15 3.82 -9.96
N ARG A 95 -12.30 5.05 -9.46
CA ARG A 95 -11.25 5.75 -8.72
C ARG A 95 -11.14 5.13 -7.32
N PRO A 96 -10.02 4.48 -6.95
CA PRO A 96 -9.85 3.97 -5.60
C PRO A 96 -9.71 5.12 -4.60
N ASN A 97 -10.21 4.91 -3.39
CA ASN A 97 -9.89 5.77 -2.26
C ASN A 97 -8.56 5.31 -1.66
N ILE A 98 -7.60 6.22 -1.55
CA ILE A 98 -6.28 5.93 -0.98
C ILE A 98 -6.05 6.84 0.21
N GLY A 99 -5.58 6.25 1.31
CA GLY A 99 -5.11 6.95 2.50
C GLY A 99 -3.62 6.70 2.73
N SER A 100 -2.99 7.57 3.50
CA SER A 100 -1.62 7.34 3.99
C SER A 100 -1.61 7.18 5.49
N LEU A 101 -1.02 6.08 5.94
CA LEU A 101 -0.78 5.74 7.32
C LEU A 101 0.69 6.06 7.66
N THR A 102 0.91 7.12 8.44
CA THR A 102 2.26 7.50 8.91
C THR A 102 2.48 6.96 10.33
N TYR A 103 3.59 6.25 10.51
CA TYR A 103 4.07 5.75 11.80
C TYR A 103 5.03 6.74 12.47
N GLU A 104 5.36 6.50 13.74
CA GLU A 104 6.22 7.39 14.54
C GLU A 104 7.67 7.44 14.03
N ASP A 105 8.13 6.36 13.40
CA ASP A 105 9.44 6.27 12.74
C ASP A 105 9.45 6.89 11.33
N TYR A 106 8.45 7.71 11.01
CA TYR A 106 8.23 8.35 9.72
C TYR A 106 7.98 7.40 8.54
N LEU A 107 7.81 6.09 8.79
CA LEU A 107 7.38 5.18 7.74
C LEU A 107 5.97 5.58 7.27
N SER A 108 5.81 5.78 5.97
CA SER A 108 4.52 6.06 5.34
C SER A 108 4.08 4.88 4.50
N VAL A 109 2.87 4.40 4.82
CA VAL A 109 2.25 3.22 4.20
C VAL A 109 0.99 3.67 3.49
N LYS A 110 0.85 3.31 2.21
CA LYS A 110 -0.36 3.60 1.44
C LYS A 110 -1.39 2.50 1.69
N VAL A 111 -2.61 2.88 2.02
CA VAL A 111 -3.74 1.97 2.21
C VAL A 111 -4.78 2.30 1.15
N ALA A 112 -5.29 1.32 0.41
CA ALA A 112 -6.36 1.51 -0.56
C ALA A 112 -7.59 0.70 -0.19
N ASP A 113 -8.76 1.33 -0.34
CA ASP A 113 -10.01 0.60 -0.49
C ASP A 113 -9.99 -0.08 -1.86
N ILE A 114 -10.26 -1.39 -1.92
CA ILE A 114 -10.38 -2.14 -3.17
C ILE A 114 -11.87 -2.20 -3.54
N PRO A 115 -12.40 -1.20 -4.29
CA PRO A 115 -13.76 -1.24 -4.77
C PRO A 115 -13.94 -2.37 -5.79
N GLY A 116 -15.08 -3.04 -5.74
CA GLY A 116 -15.54 -3.89 -6.85
C GLY A 116 -15.21 -5.38 -6.77
N LEU A 117 -14.77 -5.92 -5.63
CA LEU A 117 -14.81 -7.38 -5.39
C LEU A 117 -16.22 -7.84 -4.98
N ILE A 118 -17.26 -7.31 -5.62
CA ILE A 118 -18.64 -7.74 -5.35
C ILE A 118 -19.41 -7.76 -6.67
N LYS A 119 -19.80 -8.97 -7.10
CA LYS A 119 -20.69 -9.34 -8.22
C LYS A 119 -20.53 -8.53 -9.53
N GLY A 120 -19.85 -9.13 -10.51
CA GLY A 120 -19.83 -8.67 -11.91
C GLY A 120 -18.51 -8.05 -12.39
N ALA A 121 -17.47 -8.00 -11.54
CA ALA A 121 -16.15 -7.54 -11.95
C ALA A 121 -15.42 -8.51 -12.90
N HIS A 122 -15.71 -9.81 -12.81
CA HIS A 122 -15.17 -10.85 -13.70
C HIS A 122 -15.77 -10.80 -15.12
N GLU A 123 -16.95 -10.21 -15.31
CA GLU A 123 -17.63 -10.14 -16.62
C GLU A 123 -17.14 -8.97 -17.50
N ASN A 124 -16.49 -7.96 -16.92
CA ASN A 124 -16.03 -6.76 -17.64
C ASN A 124 -14.58 -6.92 -18.14
N ARG A 125 -14.42 -7.68 -19.24
CA ARG A 125 -13.19 -8.20 -19.89
C ARG A 125 -12.16 -7.17 -20.41
N GLY A 126 -12.08 -5.94 -19.90
CA GLY A 126 -11.08 -4.96 -20.39
C GLY A 126 -10.59 -3.92 -19.40
N LEU A 127 -11.35 -3.61 -18.35
CA LEU A 127 -11.10 -2.43 -17.50
C LEU A 127 -10.68 -2.82 -16.06
N GLY A 128 -11.13 -3.98 -15.56
CA GLY A 128 -10.71 -4.50 -14.25
C GLY A 128 -9.24 -4.92 -14.20
N HIS A 129 -8.75 -5.59 -15.25
CA HIS A 129 -7.42 -6.18 -15.30
C HIS A 129 -6.25 -5.17 -15.16
N ALA A 130 -6.48 -3.89 -15.49
CA ALA A 130 -5.46 -2.84 -15.31
C ALA A 130 -5.44 -2.27 -13.89
N PHE A 131 -6.60 -1.98 -13.30
CA PHE A 131 -6.71 -1.57 -11.89
C PHE A 131 -6.14 -2.64 -10.95
N LEU A 132 -6.43 -3.89 -11.27
CA LEU A 132 -6.13 -5.01 -10.42
C LEU A 132 -4.67 -5.45 -10.53
N ARG A 133 -3.99 -5.23 -11.67
CA ARG A 133 -2.51 -5.26 -11.76
C ARG A 133 -1.79 -4.34 -10.78
N HIS A 134 -2.48 -3.35 -10.22
CA HIS A 134 -1.91 -2.48 -9.21
C HIS A 134 -2.24 -2.94 -7.79
N ILE A 135 -3.41 -3.53 -7.57
CA ILE A 135 -3.76 -4.25 -6.33
C ILE A 135 -2.93 -5.53 -6.18
N GLU A 136 -2.54 -6.16 -7.29
CA GLU A 136 -1.56 -7.23 -7.40
C GLU A 136 -0.20 -6.91 -6.79
N ARG A 137 0.03 -5.66 -6.38
CA ARG A 137 1.28 -5.25 -5.75
C ARG A 137 1.09 -4.79 -4.31
N THR A 138 -0.11 -4.97 -3.73
CA THR A 138 -0.31 -4.84 -2.28
C THR A 138 0.49 -5.91 -1.56
N LYS A 139 1.18 -5.52 -0.50
CA LYS A 139 1.97 -6.44 0.32
C LYS A 139 1.08 -7.19 1.30
N VAL A 140 0.05 -6.51 1.79
CA VAL A 140 -0.86 -7.01 2.83
C VAL A 140 -2.31 -6.87 2.37
N LEU A 141 -3.14 -7.85 2.71
CA LEU A 141 -4.60 -7.78 2.59
C LEU A 141 -5.25 -7.66 3.97
N SER A 142 -6.25 -6.79 4.08
CA SER A 142 -7.02 -6.58 5.30
C SER A 142 -8.50 -6.85 5.01
N TYR A 143 -9.00 -7.98 5.49
CA TYR A 143 -10.38 -8.40 5.32
C TYR A 143 -11.28 -7.68 6.33
N VAL A 144 -12.13 -6.77 5.87
CA VAL A 144 -13.06 -6.00 6.69
C VAL A 144 -14.42 -6.69 6.70
N LEU A 145 -14.78 -7.24 7.87
CA LEU A 145 -16.04 -7.95 8.10
C LEU A 145 -16.99 -7.08 8.93
N ASP A 146 -18.27 -7.09 8.57
CA ASP A 146 -19.31 -6.37 9.29
C ASP A 146 -19.96 -7.27 10.34
N LEU A 147 -19.76 -6.99 11.63
CA LEU A 147 -20.38 -7.76 12.70
C LEU A 147 -21.89 -7.50 12.85
N ALA A 148 -22.37 -6.38 12.31
CA ALA A 148 -23.75 -5.94 12.52
C ALA A 148 -24.74 -6.52 11.51
N THR A 149 -24.30 -7.37 10.58
CA THR A 149 -25.15 -7.93 9.51
C THR A 149 -26.19 -8.91 10.03
N THR A 150 -25.91 -9.63 11.12
CA THR A 150 -26.81 -10.63 11.73
C THR A 150 -27.39 -10.19 13.07
N LEU A 151 -27.08 -8.98 13.52
CA LEU A 151 -27.57 -8.43 14.79
C LEU A 151 -28.91 -7.74 14.61
N ASN A 152 -29.61 -7.47 15.71
CA ASN A 152 -30.83 -6.66 15.75
C ASN A 152 -31.94 -7.15 14.78
N GLY A 153 -32.07 -8.47 14.63
CA GLY A 153 -33.07 -9.10 13.74
C GLY A 153 -32.77 -8.99 12.24
N ARG A 154 -31.58 -8.51 11.86
CA ARG A 154 -31.14 -8.47 10.46
C ARG A 154 -30.84 -9.88 9.96
N LYS A 155 -31.27 -10.18 8.73
CA LYS A 155 -31.01 -11.46 8.03
C LYS A 155 -29.83 -11.32 7.06
N GLY A 156 -28.72 -10.77 7.54
CA GLY A 156 -27.49 -10.65 6.77
C GLY A 156 -26.65 -11.93 6.82
N ILE A 157 -25.46 -11.83 6.23
CA ILE A 157 -24.49 -12.93 6.14
C ILE A 157 -23.60 -12.90 7.40
N PRO A 158 -23.41 -14.00 8.13
CA PRO A 158 -22.53 -14.01 9.29
C PRO A 158 -21.06 -13.80 8.90
N PRO A 159 -20.20 -13.27 9.79
CA PRO A 159 -18.84 -12.84 9.42
C PRO A 159 -17.94 -13.93 8.83
N TRP A 160 -18.06 -15.19 9.26
CA TRP A 160 -17.29 -16.30 8.69
C TRP A 160 -17.70 -16.66 7.25
N GLU A 161 -18.99 -16.53 6.92
CA GLU A 161 -19.48 -16.66 5.55
C GLU A 161 -19.03 -15.46 4.70
N GLN A 162 -19.10 -14.23 5.24
CA GLN A 162 -18.55 -13.06 4.56
C GLN A 162 -17.07 -13.27 4.21
N LEU A 163 -16.27 -13.77 5.16
CA LEU A 163 -14.85 -14.05 4.93
C LEU A 163 -14.67 -15.10 3.84
N ARG A 164 -15.39 -16.23 3.90
CA ARG A 164 -15.33 -17.28 2.86
C ARG A 164 -15.64 -16.70 1.49
N ASP A 165 -16.72 -15.94 1.36
CA ASP A 165 -17.15 -15.36 0.09
C ASP A 165 -16.07 -14.43 -0.48
N LEU A 166 -15.47 -13.59 0.37
CA LEU A 166 -14.37 -12.69 -0.03
C LEU A 166 -13.11 -13.45 -0.47
N VAL A 167 -12.75 -14.52 0.23
CA VAL A 167 -11.58 -15.36 -0.09
C VAL A 167 -11.79 -16.11 -1.41
N VAL A 168 -12.97 -16.70 -1.62
CA VAL A 168 -13.35 -17.36 -2.88
C VAL A 168 -13.37 -16.37 -4.04
N GLU A 169 -13.94 -15.18 -3.85
CA GLU A 169 -13.99 -14.16 -4.89
C GLU A 169 -12.59 -13.65 -5.26
N LEU A 170 -11.69 -13.48 -4.28
CA LEU A 170 -10.30 -13.10 -4.53
C LEU A 170 -9.52 -14.18 -5.31
N GLU A 171 -9.69 -15.47 -5.01
CA GLU A 171 -9.03 -16.55 -5.76
C GLU A 171 -9.58 -16.70 -7.17
N HIS A 172 -10.90 -16.58 -7.36
CA HIS A 172 -11.49 -16.56 -8.70
C HIS A 172 -11.03 -15.36 -9.52
N TYR A 173 -10.78 -14.24 -8.83
CA TYR A 173 -10.25 -13.05 -9.47
C TYR A 173 -8.79 -13.26 -9.92
N GLN A 174 -7.94 -13.74 -9.01
CA GLN A 174 -6.56 -14.10 -9.30
C GLN A 174 -6.04 -15.14 -8.32
N GLU A 175 -5.59 -16.25 -8.89
CA GLU A 175 -5.02 -17.36 -8.13
C GLU A 175 -3.82 -16.91 -7.29
N GLY A 176 -3.82 -17.30 -6.01
CA GLY A 176 -2.74 -17.04 -5.07
C GLY A 176 -2.78 -15.67 -4.39
N MET A 177 -3.80 -14.83 -4.64
CA MET A 177 -3.98 -13.56 -3.92
C MET A 177 -4.15 -13.79 -2.41
N THR A 178 -4.84 -14.86 -2.02
CA THR A 178 -5.11 -15.16 -0.59
C THR A 178 -3.89 -15.65 0.17
N ARG A 179 -2.81 -16.03 -0.53
CA ARG A 179 -1.52 -16.42 0.08
C ARG A 179 -0.75 -15.25 0.66
N ARG A 180 -1.15 -14.01 0.36
CA ARG A 180 -0.49 -12.81 0.86
C ARG A 180 -0.67 -12.68 2.36
N PRO A 181 0.32 -12.13 3.09
CA PRO A 181 0.16 -11.70 4.47
C PRO A 181 -1.18 -11.00 4.68
N SER A 182 -2.01 -11.56 5.55
CA SER A 182 -3.39 -11.11 5.72
C SER A 182 -3.77 -10.94 7.19
N LEU A 183 -4.68 -10.03 7.45
CA LEU A 183 -5.37 -9.90 8.73
C LEU A 183 -6.86 -9.69 8.54
N ILE A 184 -7.63 -9.90 9.60
CA ILE A 184 -9.07 -9.70 9.63
C ILE A 184 -9.39 -8.53 10.55
N VAL A 185 -10.27 -7.65 10.09
CA VAL A 185 -10.81 -6.54 10.84
C VAL A 185 -12.30 -6.78 11.03
N THR A 186 -12.73 -6.98 12.27
CA THR A 186 -14.16 -7.06 12.59
C THR A 186 -14.66 -5.68 12.99
N ASN A 187 -15.41 -5.04 12.10
CA ASN A 187 -15.89 -3.68 12.25
C ASN A 187 -17.29 -3.63 12.89
N LYS A 188 -17.66 -2.46 13.41
CA LYS A 188 -18.93 -2.16 14.10
C LYS A 188 -19.10 -2.91 15.42
N ILE A 189 -18.05 -2.94 16.23
CA ILE A 189 -18.06 -3.56 17.57
C ILE A 189 -18.95 -2.82 18.57
N ASP A 190 -19.40 -1.61 18.24
CA ASP A 190 -20.30 -0.77 19.03
C ASP A 190 -21.75 -1.31 19.06
N GLU A 191 -22.10 -2.23 18.16
CA GLU A 191 -23.44 -2.82 18.10
C GLU A 191 -23.66 -3.88 19.19
N GLU A 192 -24.84 -3.86 19.81
CA GLU A 192 -25.19 -4.81 20.88
C GLU A 192 -25.16 -6.26 20.37
N GLY A 193 -24.41 -7.12 21.07
CA GLY A 193 -24.19 -8.52 20.66
C GLY A 193 -22.98 -8.75 19.75
N ALA A 194 -22.31 -7.69 19.27
CA ALA A 194 -21.12 -7.82 18.41
C ALA A 194 -19.99 -8.62 19.08
N ASN A 195 -19.79 -8.47 20.39
CA ASN A 195 -18.77 -9.23 21.14
C ASN A 195 -18.99 -10.74 21.06
N ALA A 196 -20.23 -11.22 21.14
CA ALA A 196 -20.53 -12.64 21.05
C ALA A 196 -20.21 -13.20 19.65
N ILE A 197 -20.53 -12.44 18.61
CA ILE A 197 -20.22 -12.80 17.22
C ILE A 197 -18.71 -12.76 16.95
N HIS A 198 -17.99 -11.77 17.50
CA HIS A 198 -16.53 -11.67 17.40
C HIS A 198 -15.85 -12.89 18.03
N GLU A 199 -16.28 -13.30 19.23
CA GLU A 199 -15.74 -14.49 19.89
C GLU A 199 -16.07 -15.79 19.16
N GLU A 200 -17.25 -15.89 18.53
CA GLU A 200 -17.58 -17.01 17.66
C GLU A 200 -16.69 -17.04 16.40
N LEU A 201 -16.43 -15.88 15.78
CA LEU A 201 -15.52 -15.79 14.64
C LEU A 201 -14.11 -16.26 15.00
N LYS A 202 -13.58 -15.87 16.17
CA LYS A 202 -12.26 -16.31 16.66
C LYS A 202 -12.18 -17.82 16.90
N ARG A 203 -13.29 -18.48 17.25
CA ARG A 203 -13.34 -19.95 17.34
C ARG A 203 -13.32 -20.61 15.96
N ARG A 204 -14.05 -20.04 15.00
CA ARG A 204 -14.24 -20.58 13.65
C ARG A 204 -13.08 -20.30 12.70
N VAL A 205 -12.30 -19.24 12.94
CA VAL A 205 -11.22 -18.80 12.05
C VAL A 205 -9.90 -18.83 12.80
N GLN A 206 -8.97 -19.65 12.33
CA GLN A 206 -7.66 -19.83 12.96
C GLN A 206 -6.51 -19.45 12.03
N GLY A 207 -5.38 -19.05 12.63
CA GLY A 207 -4.12 -18.81 11.92
C GLY A 207 -4.04 -17.46 11.18
N VAL A 208 -4.97 -16.55 11.45
CA VAL A 208 -4.97 -15.18 10.92
C VAL A 208 -5.29 -14.23 12.07
N PRO A 209 -4.53 -13.13 12.27
CA PRO A 209 -4.80 -12.19 13.34
C PRO A 209 -6.12 -11.43 13.09
N ILE A 210 -6.92 -11.27 14.14
CA ILE A 210 -8.25 -10.67 14.11
C ILE A 210 -8.27 -9.43 15.02
N PHE A 211 -8.62 -8.28 14.47
CA PHE A 211 -8.67 -7.00 15.17
C PHE A 211 -10.11 -6.47 15.25
N PRO A 212 -10.69 -6.35 16.45
CA PRO A 212 -11.97 -5.68 16.66
C PRO A 212 -11.83 -4.16 16.55
N VAL A 213 -12.69 -3.51 15.75
CA VAL A 213 -12.67 -2.05 15.59
C VAL A 213 -14.08 -1.46 15.52
N CYS A 214 -14.22 -0.23 16.01
CA CYS A 214 -15.31 0.65 15.59
C CYS A 214 -14.69 1.78 14.77
N ALA A 215 -14.73 1.67 13.44
CA ALA A 215 -14.14 2.68 12.56
C ALA A 215 -14.74 4.08 12.76
N MET A 216 -16.02 4.16 13.13
CA MET A 216 -16.71 5.44 13.35
C MET A 216 -16.25 6.13 14.63
N LEU A 217 -16.05 5.37 15.71
CA LEU A 217 -15.57 5.87 17.00
C LEU A 217 -14.04 5.85 17.12
N GLN A 218 -13.34 5.33 16.12
CA GLN A 218 -11.90 5.09 16.10
C GLN A 218 -11.40 4.13 17.19
N GLU A 219 -12.29 3.31 17.75
CA GLU A 219 -11.96 2.29 18.73
C GLU A 219 -11.24 1.11 18.07
N GLY A 220 -10.19 0.58 18.71
CA GLY A 220 -9.36 -0.53 18.20
C GLY A 220 -8.46 -0.18 17.00
N VAL A 221 -8.59 1.03 16.44
CA VAL A 221 -7.76 1.49 15.31
C VAL A 221 -6.28 1.59 15.67
N PRO A 222 -5.85 2.05 16.87
CA PRO A 222 -4.44 2.04 17.25
C PRO A 222 -3.82 0.64 17.21
N ASP A 223 -4.50 -0.37 17.74
CA ASP A 223 -4.03 -1.76 17.76
C ASP A 223 -3.97 -2.35 16.34
N LEU A 224 -4.96 -2.04 15.50
CA LEU A 224 -4.94 -2.39 14.08
C LEU A 224 -3.73 -1.78 13.35
N ARG A 225 -3.35 -0.54 13.68
CA ARG A 225 -2.16 0.09 13.07
C ARG A 225 -0.88 -0.66 13.43
N VAL A 226 -0.74 -1.06 14.70
CA VAL A 226 0.40 -1.89 15.13
C VAL A 226 0.39 -3.23 14.42
N GLY A 227 -0.76 -3.92 14.38
CA GLY A 227 -0.89 -5.20 13.69
C GLY A 227 -0.59 -5.13 12.18
N LEU A 228 -1.02 -4.06 11.50
CA LEU A 228 -0.65 -3.81 10.11
C LEU A 228 0.86 -3.63 9.96
N ARG A 229 1.51 -2.89 10.88
CA ARG A 229 2.96 -2.68 10.85
C ARG A 229 3.72 -3.99 11.00
N ASP A 230 3.38 -4.76 12.03
CA ASP A 230 4.02 -6.04 12.33
C ASP A 230 3.91 -6.98 11.12
N LEU A 231 2.73 -7.03 10.49
CA LEU A 231 2.49 -7.86 9.32
C LEU A 231 3.27 -7.39 8.08
N MET A 232 3.43 -6.08 7.89
CA MET A 232 4.24 -5.53 6.81
C MET A 232 5.74 -5.78 7.00
N ASP A 233 6.23 -5.70 8.24
CA ASP A 233 7.62 -5.99 8.58
C ASP A 233 7.91 -7.51 8.48
N ALA A 234 6.93 -8.34 8.82
CA ALA A 234 6.99 -9.80 8.73
C ALA A 234 6.75 -10.36 7.31
N ALA A 235 6.39 -9.53 6.32
CA ALA A 235 5.97 -9.95 4.97
C ALA A 235 7.02 -10.71 4.13
N SER A 236 8.15 -11.08 4.73
CA SER A 236 9.13 -12.05 4.20
C SER A 236 8.64 -13.50 4.29
N ASP A 237 7.65 -13.80 5.15
CA ASP A 237 7.02 -15.13 5.31
C ASP A 237 5.50 -15.05 5.00
N PRO A 238 5.00 -15.73 3.95
CA PRO A 238 3.60 -15.61 3.55
C PRO A 238 2.63 -16.23 4.57
N GLN A 239 1.97 -15.38 5.37
CA GLN A 239 0.86 -15.76 6.26
C GLN A 239 -0.49 -15.32 5.69
N GLY A 240 -0.97 -16.06 4.68
CA GLY A 240 -2.26 -15.83 4.04
C GLY A 240 -3.46 -16.45 4.75
N VAL A 241 -4.66 -16.12 4.26
CA VAL A 241 -5.90 -16.76 4.75
C VAL A 241 -6.06 -18.12 4.07
N ASP A 242 -6.21 -19.16 4.87
CA ASP A 242 -6.42 -20.53 4.41
C ASP A 242 -7.88 -20.93 4.61
N LEU A 243 -8.59 -21.24 3.52
CA LEU A 243 -10.00 -21.67 3.55
C LEU A 243 -10.21 -22.91 4.43
N SER A 244 -9.22 -23.80 4.55
CA SER A 244 -9.34 -25.00 5.41
C SER A 244 -9.42 -24.65 6.90
N LYS A 245 -9.02 -23.43 7.29
CA LYS A 245 -9.05 -22.93 8.67
C LYS A 245 -10.29 -22.07 8.96
N ILE A 246 -11.27 -22.04 8.07
CA ILE A 246 -12.53 -21.30 8.24
C ILE A 246 -13.68 -22.31 8.38
N THR A 247 -14.27 -22.40 9.57
CA THR A 247 -15.45 -23.25 9.83
C THR A 247 -16.74 -22.47 9.59
N VAL A 248 -17.56 -22.93 8.64
CA VAL A 248 -18.81 -22.26 8.25
C VAL A 248 -20.07 -22.99 8.76
N ASP A 249 -19.93 -24.25 9.19
CA ASP A 249 -21.05 -25.12 9.59
C ASP A 249 -21.60 -24.86 10.99
#